data_AF-A0AA39VLF1-F1
#
_entry.id   AF-A0AA39VLF1-F1
#
_cell.length_a   1.000
_cell.length_b   1.000
_cell.length_c   1.000
_cell.angle_alpha   90.00
_cell.angle_beta   90.00
_cell.angle_gamma   90.00
#
_symmetry.space_group_name_H-M   'P 1'
#
loop_
_entity.id
_entity.type
_entity.pdbx_description
1 polymer ?
#
loop_
_entity_poly.entity_id
_entity_poly.type
_entity_poly.pdbx_seq_one_letter_code
_entity_poly.pdbx_strand_id
1 'polypeptide(L)'
;MPSAKGLVPEQHPHFIGIYWGVASNAFCGEIVETADASLFVGPVFDDFNSVGDTLLLRKNKAIIVEPERVLIPNGPIFGCVLMKDFLEALSKKLEHNTTAYENHNWIHVPEPEALPKSDSKEGLKVNVLLKHVQKMLLGDMVVNAETGDSWFLCQKLGLSQGYR
;
A
#
# COMPACT_ATOMS: atom_id res chain seq x y z
N MET A 1 -0.31 1.39 -3.83
CA MET A 1 -1.50 1.63 -4.69
C MET A 1 -2.48 0.49 -4.49
N PRO A 2 -3.80 0.74 -4.55
CA PRO A 2 -4.82 -0.20 -4.06
C PRO A 2 -4.85 -1.53 -4.82
N SER A 3 -4.56 -1.51 -6.12
CA SER A 3 -4.48 -2.71 -6.97
C SER A 3 -3.35 -3.67 -6.62
N ALA A 4 -2.40 -3.25 -5.78
CA ALA A 4 -1.23 -4.04 -5.38
C ALA A 4 -1.39 -4.74 -4.02
N LYS A 5 -2.59 -4.72 -3.40
CA LYS A 5 -2.81 -5.40 -2.12
C LYS A 5 -2.47 -6.90 -2.24
N GLY A 6 -1.72 -7.41 -1.28
CA GLY A 6 -1.24 -8.80 -1.27
C GLY A 6 0.09 -9.03 -1.99
N LEU A 7 0.61 -8.08 -2.78
CA LEU A 7 1.91 -8.23 -3.45
C LEU A 7 3.12 -8.02 -2.52
N VAL A 8 2.92 -7.28 -1.42
CA VAL A 8 3.93 -7.05 -0.38
C VAL A 8 3.41 -7.63 0.94
N PRO A 9 4.22 -8.42 1.69
CA PRO A 9 3.80 -8.95 2.98
C PRO A 9 3.46 -7.83 3.98
N GLU A 10 2.22 -7.80 4.47
CA GLU A 10 1.75 -6.72 5.37
C GLU A 10 2.36 -6.83 6.79
N GLN A 11 2.95 -7.97 7.16
CA GLN A 11 3.69 -8.16 8.43
C GLN A 11 5.12 -7.61 8.37
N HIS A 12 5.59 -7.19 7.20
CA HIS A 12 6.94 -6.66 7.09
C HIS A 12 7.09 -5.43 8.00
N PRO A 13 8.14 -5.30 8.82
CA PRO A 13 8.25 -4.23 9.82
C PRO A 13 8.24 -2.81 9.22
N HIS A 14 8.59 -2.68 7.94
CA HIS A 14 8.54 -1.42 7.19
C HIS A 14 7.27 -1.24 6.32
N PHE A 15 6.29 -2.14 6.43
CA PHE A 15 4.99 -1.95 5.80
C PHE A 15 4.18 -0.93 6.62
N ILE A 16 3.89 0.22 6.02
CA ILE A 16 3.16 1.31 6.68
C ILE A 16 1.69 1.43 6.22
N GLY A 17 1.28 0.57 5.28
CA GLY A 17 -0.09 0.54 4.76
C GLY A 17 -0.17 0.68 3.24
N ILE A 18 -1.40 0.84 2.77
CA ILE A 18 -1.77 1.02 1.38
C ILE A 18 -1.90 2.51 1.09
N TYR A 19 -1.07 2.99 0.17
CA TYR A 19 -1.20 4.32 -0.41
C TYR A 19 -2.29 4.35 -1.49
N TRP A 20 -3.25 5.24 -1.32
CA TRP A 20 -4.34 5.54 -2.25
C TRP A 20 -4.85 6.99 -2.10
N GLY A 21 -3.92 7.95 -1.99
CA GLY A 21 -4.26 9.37 -1.79
C GLY A 21 -5.11 9.59 -0.53
N VAL A 22 -6.25 10.27 -0.68
CA VAL A 22 -7.21 10.52 0.42
C VAL A 22 -7.83 9.26 1.02
N ALA A 23 -7.76 8.12 0.33
CA ALA A 23 -8.25 6.82 0.79
C ALA A 23 -7.14 5.92 1.35
N SER A 24 -5.95 6.46 1.58
CA SER A 24 -4.82 5.71 2.17
C SER A 24 -5.13 5.23 3.58
N ASN A 25 -4.39 4.22 4.04
CA ASN A 25 -4.29 3.97 5.47
C ASN A 25 -3.81 5.22 6.22
N ALA A 26 -4.27 5.39 7.46
CA ALA A 26 -3.90 6.53 8.29
C ALA A 26 -2.38 6.72 8.32
N PHE A 27 -1.91 7.96 8.18
CA PHE A 27 -0.51 8.35 8.18
C PHE A 27 0.33 7.87 6.98
N CYS A 28 -0.14 6.89 6.20
CA CYS A 28 0.60 6.40 5.03
C CYS A 28 0.67 7.45 3.91
N GLY A 29 -0.42 8.19 3.67
CA GLY A 29 -0.50 9.20 2.62
C GLY A 29 0.50 10.34 2.87
N GLU A 30 0.51 10.85 4.10
CA GLU A 30 1.37 11.92 4.56
C GLU A 30 2.85 11.58 4.35
N ILE A 31 3.26 10.35 4.64
CA ILE A 31 4.64 9.91 4.49
C ILE A 31 5.03 9.78 3.01
N VAL A 32 4.16 9.19 2.19
CA VAL A 32 4.42 9.04 0.74
C VAL A 32 4.50 10.40 0.03
N GLU A 33 3.65 11.35 0.40
CA GLU A 33 3.52 12.65 -0.28
C GLU A 33 4.54 13.69 0.20
N THR A 34 5.09 13.52 1.41
CA THR A 34 6.15 14.38 1.96
C THR A 34 7.56 13.86 1.70
N ALA A 35 7.71 12.62 1.21
CA ALA A 35 8.99 12.01 0.92
C ALA A 35 9.88 12.84 -0.03
N ASP A 36 11.19 12.82 0.23
CA ASP A 36 12.17 13.51 -0.61
C ASP A 36 12.53 12.77 -1.88
N ALA A 37 12.33 11.46 -1.89
CA ALA A 37 12.40 10.61 -3.06
C ALA A 37 11.45 9.42 -2.85
N SER A 38 10.84 8.96 -3.93
CA SER A 38 9.93 7.81 -3.90
C SER A 38 10.33 6.83 -5.00
N LEU A 39 10.34 5.54 -4.67
CA LEU A 39 10.53 4.45 -5.63
C LEU A 39 9.18 3.78 -5.89
N PHE A 40 8.62 3.99 -7.08
CA PHE A 40 7.41 3.32 -7.52
C PHE A 40 7.77 2.11 -8.37
N VAL A 41 7.41 0.91 -7.89
CA VAL A 41 7.70 -0.35 -8.57
C VAL A 41 6.43 -0.91 -9.20
N GLY A 42 6.43 -1.06 -10.52
CA GLY A 42 5.28 -1.49 -11.31
C GLY A 42 4.02 -0.63 -11.13
N PRO A 43 4.11 0.71 -11.02
CA PRO A 43 2.92 1.51 -10.78
C PRO A 43 1.99 1.50 -12.00
N VAL A 44 0.68 1.44 -11.74
CA VAL A 44 -0.38 1.76 -12.71
C VAL A 44 -1.04 3.05 -12.27
N PHE A 45 -0.81 4.13 -13.02
CA PHE A 45 -1.45 5.43 -12.80
C PHE A 45 -2.62 5.60 -13.77
N ASP A 46 -3.77 5.07 -13.39
CA ASP A 46 -5.06 5.34 -14.03
C ASP A 46 -5.91 6.26 -13.12
N ASP A 47 -7.10 6.64 -13.58
CA ASP A 47 -8.04 7.48 -12.83
C ASP A 47 -8.49 6.85 -11.51
N PHE A 48 -8.63 5.53 -11.43
CA PHE A 48 -9.00 4.84 -10.19
C PHE A 48 -7.88 4.83 -9.14
N ASN A 49 -6.68 4.42 -9.53
CA ASN A 49 -5.51 4.34 -8.66
C ASN A 49 -5.03 5.75 -8.25
N SER A 50 -5.29 6.76 -9.09
CA SER A 50 -4.96 8.15 -8.82
C SER A 50 -6.05 8.97 -8.12
N VAL A 51 -7.20 8.36 -7.85
CA VAL A 51 -8.37 9.03 -7.27
C VAL A 51 -8.75 10.27 -8.10
N GLY A 52 -8.86 10.09 -9.41
CA GLY A 52 -9.16 11.15 -10.37
C GLY A 52 -8.05 12.18 -10.49
N ASP A 53 -6.80 11.73 -10.60
CA ASP A 53 -5.59 12.57 -10.70
C ASP A 53 -5.37 13.52 -9.50
N THR A 54 -5.85 13.14 -8.31
CA THR A 54 -5.73 13.97 -7.09
C THR A 54 -4.56 13.60 -6.18
N LEU A 55 -3.78 12.56 -6.52
CA LEU A 55 -2.59 12.19 -5.74
C LEU A 55 -1.58 13.35 -5.68
N LEU A 56 -1.06 13.68 -4.50
CA LEU A 56 -0.06 14.73 -4.33
C LEU A 56 1.38 14.24 -4.57
N LEU A 57 1.55 13.34 -5.55
CA LEU A 57 2.85 12.77 -5.90
C LEU A 57 3.73 13.78 -6.63
N ARG A 58 4.93 13.98 -6.09
CA ARG A 58 5.96 14.82 -6.71
C ARG A 58 6.68 14.03 -7.81
N LYS A 59 6.19 14.14 -9.06
CA LYS A 59 6.77 13.47 -10.24
C LYS A 59 8.29 13.73 -10.39
N ASN A 60 8.75 14.92 -10.01
CA ASN A 60 10.18 15.30 -10.03
C ASN A 60 11.02 14.68 -8.89
N LYS A 61 10.43 13.86 -8.03
CA LYS A 61 11.08 13.09 -6.95
C LYS A 61 10.81 11.58 -7.07
N ALA A 62 10.07 11.15 -8.10
CA ALA A 62 9.63 9.77 -8.26
C ALA A 62 10.53 9.02 -9.25
N ILE A 63 11.22 7.99 -8.77
CA ILE A 63 11.85 6.97 -9.62
C ILE A 63 10.77 5.95 -9.96
N ILE A 64 10.52 5.75 -11.26
CA ILE A 64 9.51 4.81 -11.74
C ILE A 64 10.22 3.60 -12.33
N VAL A 65 9.98 2.43 -11.74
CA VAL A 65 10.46 1.14 -12.22
C VAL A 65 9.30 0.45 -12.89
N GLU A 66 9.38 0.29 -14.20
CA GLU A 66 8.45 -0.48 -15.01
C GLU A 66 9.03 -1.87 -15.33
N PRO A 67 8.27 -2.80 -15.91
CA PRO A 67 8.75 -4.17 -16.17
C PRO A 67 10.10 -4.27 -16.89
N GLU A 68 10.35 -3.38 -17.86
CA GLU A 68 11.56 -3.40 -18.71
C GLU A 68 12.26 -2.05 -18.84
N ARG A 69 11.90 -1.06 -18.01
CA ARG A 69 12.52 0.27 -18.02
C ARG A 69 12.51 0.94 -16.66
N VAL A 70 13.47 1.84 -16.43
CA VAL A 70 13.57 2.68 -15.23
C VAL A 70 13.65 4.14 -15.64
N LEU A 71 12.78 4.97 -15.07
CA LEU A 71 12.72 6.40 -15.30
C LEU A 71 13.31 7.11 -14.07
N ILE A 72 14.38 7.87 -14.28
CA ILE A 72 14.96 8.72 -13.23
C ILE A 72 14.30 10.11 -13.30
N PRO A 73 13.81 10.66 -12.18
CA PRO A 73 13.16 11.97 -12.19
C PRO A 73 14.15 13.05 -12.62
N ASN A 74 13.74 13.90 -13.58
CA ASN A 74 14.58 14.92 -14.21
C ASN A 74 15.87 14.37 -14.85
N GLY A 75 15.91 13.08 -15.16
CA GLY A 75 17.09 12.38 -15.62
C GLY A 75 16.81 11.47 -16.82
N PRO A 76 17.75 10.57 -17.14
CA PRO A 76 17.61 9.63 -18.24
C PRO A 76 16.55 8.56 -17.96
N ILE A 77 16.04 8.00 -19.05
CA ILE A 77 15.24 6.76 -19.03
C ILE A 77 16.16 5.63 -19.48
N PHE A 78 16.26 4.58 -18.66
CA PHE A 78 17.00 3.38 -18.97
C PHE A 78 16.03 2.30 -19.46
N GLY A 79 16.09 1.97 -20.76
CA GLY A 79 15.35 0.85 -21.33
C GLY A 79 16.13 -0.46 -21.25
N CYS A 80 15.45 -1.58 -21.56
CA CYS A 80 16.02 -2.93 -21.52
C CYS A 80 16.59 -3.31 -20.14
N VAL A 81 15.97 -2.81 -19.08
CA VAL A 81 16.33 -3.12 -17.70
C VAL A 81 15.14 -3.83 -17.06
N LEU A 82 15.29 -5.13 -16.78
CA LEU A 82 14.25 -5.90 -16.11
C LEU A 82 14.04 -5.37 -14.68
N MET A 83 12.79 -5.16 -14.29
CA MET A 83 12.41 -4.71 -12.94
C MET A 83 13.07 -5.58 -11.86
N LYS A 84 13.04 -6.90 -12.03
CA LYS A 84 13.67 -7.85 -11.11
C LYS A 84 15.17 -7.58 -10.94
N ASP A 85 15.90 -7.50 -12.05
CA ASP A 85 17.35 -7.31 -12.04
C ASP A 85 17.73 -5.95 -11.45
N PHE A 86 16.93 -4.91 -11.74
CA PHE A 86 17.09 -3.60 -11.14
C PHE A 86 16.96 -3.64 -9.62
N LEU A 87 15.90 -4.25 -9.08
CA LEU A 87 15.67 -4.34 -7.64
C LEU A 87 16.75 -5.19 -6.94
N GLU A 88 17.17 -6.29 -7.56
CA GLU A 88 18.28 -7.12 -7.05
C GLU A 88 19.61 -6.35 -7.02
N ALA A 89 19.91 -5.55 -8.05
CA ALA A 89 21.11 -4.73 -8.09
C ALA A 89 21.03 -3.55 -7.11
N LEU A 90 19.87 -2.90 -7.00
CA LEU A 90 19.63 -1.77 -6.11
C LEU A 90 19.79 -2.19 -4.65
N SER A 91 19.21 -3.32 -4.24
CA SER A 91 19.29 -3.80 -2.85
C SER A 91 20.74 -4.02 -2.35
N LYS A 92 21.69 -4.28 -3.25
CA LYS A 92 23.11 -4.46 -2.93
C LYS A 92 23.89 -3.15 -2.80
N LYS A 93 23.37 -2.06 -3.37
CA LYS A 93 24.05 -0.76 -3.45
C LYS A 93 23.38 0.34 -2.64
N LEU A 94 22.13 0.12 -2.23
CA LEU A 94 21.36 1.11 -1.52
C LEU A 94 21.94 1.32 -0.12
N GLU A 95 22.34 2.55 0.18
CA GLU A 95 22.62 2.96 1.54
C GLU A 95 21.30 3.05 2.31
N HIS A 96 21.26 2.44 3.50
CA HIS A 96 20.04 2.36 4.29
C HIS A 96 19.60 3.76 4.75
N ASN A 97 18.34 4.10 4.50
CA ASN A 97 17.74 5.37 4.88
C ASN A 97 16.43 5.09 5.65
N THR A 98 16.38 5.53 6.90
CA THR A 98 15.25 5.28 7.82
C THR A 98 14.30 6.46 7.95
N THR A 99 14.60 7.62 7.37
CA THR A 99 13.91 8.90 7.63
C THR A 99 12.39 8.81 7.45
N ALA A 100 11.93 8.26 6.32
CA ALA A 100 10.49 8.15 6.06
C ALA A 100 9.78 7.20 7.04
N TYR A 101 10.47 6.12 7.43
CA TYR A 101 9.94 5.15 8.37
C TYR A 101 9.90 5.70 9.82
N GLU A 102 10.94 6.42 10.23
CA GLU A 102 10.97 7.10 11.53
C GLU A 102 9.91 8.19 11.61
N ASN A 103 9.76 8.99 10.56
CA ASN A 103 8.70 10.00 10.46
C ASN A 103 7.31 9.37 10.58
N HIS A 104 7.08 8.22 9.94
CA HIS A 104 5.84 7.46 10.10
C HIS A 104 5.62 7.09 11.56
N ASN A 105 6.61 6.48 12.21
CA ASN A 105 6.49 6.05 13.60
C ASN A 105 6.24 7.21 14.57
N TRP A 106 6.72 8.42 14.25
CA TRP A 106 6.48 9.62 15.05
C TRP A 106 5.03 10.11 14.99
N ILE A 107 4.40 10.04 13.82
CA ILE A 107 3.03 10.53 13.64
C ILE A 107 1.97 9.43 13.81
N HIS A 108 2.40 8.17 13.75
CA HIS A 108 1.51 7.02 13.79
C HIS A 108 0.81 6.91 15.15
N VAL A 109 -0.51 6.96 15.11
CA VAL A 109 -1.38 6.65 16.24
C VAL A 109 -2.05 5.30 15.96
N PRO A 110 -1.80 4.27 16.78
CA PRO A 110 -2.47 2.98 16.62
C PRO A 110 -3.99 3.12 16.68
N GLU A 111 -4.70 2.46 15.77
CA GLU A 111 -6.17 2.45 15.83
C GLU A 111 -6.66 1.75 17.11
N PRO A 112 -7.72 2.26 17.77
CA PRO A 112 -8.29 1.59 18.92
C PRO A 112 -8.76 0.18 18.56
N GLU A 113 -8.29 -0.83 19.28
CA GLU A 113 -8.68 -2.24 19.08
C GLU A 113 -10.14 -2.53 19.48
N ALA A 114 -10.85 -1.57 20.08
CA ALA A 114 -12.17 -1.80 20.67
C ALA A 114 -13.17 -2.29 19.63
N LEU A 115 -13.63 -3.53 19.81
CA LEU A 115 -14.69 -4.12 19.01
C LEU A 115 -15.98 -3.31 19.23
N PRO A 116 -16.71 -2.93 18.16
CA PRO A 116 -18.06 -2.44 18.34
C PRO A 116 -18.86 -3.57 19.00
N LYS A 117 -19.44 -3.31 20.18
CA LYS A 117 -20.40 -4.23 20.79
C LYS A 117 -21.56 -4.38 19.79
N SER A 118 -21.86 -5.61 19.42
CA SER A 118 -23.00 -5.94 18.56
C SER A 118 -23.87 -6.94 19.29
N ASP A 119 -25.13 -6.59 19.52
CA ASP A 119 -26.13 -7.56 19.94
C ASP A 119 -26.54 -8.41 18.73
N SER A 120 -26.76 -9.71 18.96
CA SER A 120 -27.34 -10.65 18.00
C SER A 120 -28.68 -10.19 17.39
N LYS A 121 -29.41 -9.30 18.07
CA LYS A 121 -30.70 -8.76 17.62
C LYS A 121 -30.60 -7.43 16.89
N GLU A 122 -29.43 -6.80 16.86
CA GLU A 122 -29.21 -5.58 16.10
C GLU A 122 -29.12 -5.88 14.59
N GLY A 123 -29.50 -4.90 13.76
CA GLY A 123 -29.28 -5.00 12.32
C GLY A 123 -27.79 -5.10 11.99
N LEU A 124 -27.45 -5.93 11.00
CA LEU A 124 -26.06 -6.15 10.59
C LEU A 124 -25.42 -4.85 10.10
N LYS A 125 -24.23 -4.55 10.63
CA LYS A 125 -23.43 -3.39 10.25
C LYS A 125 -22.18 -3.87 9.51
N VAL A 126 -21.77 -3.13 8.48
CA VAL A 126 -20.63 -3.47 7.62
C VAL A 126 -19.32 -3.63 8.41
N ASN A 127 -19.09 -2.77 9.41
CA ASN A 127 -17.91 -2.87 10.27
C ASN A 127 -17.87 -4.16 11.11
N VAL A 128 -19.02 -4.66 11.56
CA VAL A 128 -19.14 -5.93 12.28
C VAL A 128 -18.85 -7.09 11.33
N LEU A 129 -19.48 -7.09 10.15
CA LEU A 129 -19.23 -8.10 9.11
C LEU A 129 -17.74 -8.18 8.76
N LEU A 130 -17.10 -7.04 8.50
CA LEU A 130 -15.70 -6.99 8.10
C LEU A 130 -14.76 -7.56 9.18
N LYS A 131 -15.08 -7.33 10.47
CA LYS A 131 -14.32 -7.92 11.59
C LYS A 131 -14.50 -9.44 11.67
N HIS A 132 -15.67 -9.98 11.32
CA HIS A 132 -15.86 -11.43 11.20
C HIS A 132 -15.02 -11.99 10.04
N VAL A 133 -15.07 -11.34 8.87
CA VAL A 133 -14.23 -11.72 7.72
C VAL A 133 -12.75 -11.70 8.10
N GLN A 134 -12.26 -10.65 8.75
CA GLN A 134 -10.88 -10.55 9.23
C GLN A 134 -10.46 -11.74 10.11
N LYS A 135 -11.33 -12.23 10.99
CA LYS A 135 -11.05 -13.38 11.86
C LYS A 135 -11.07 -14.71 11.10
N MET A 136 -11.79 -14.77 9.98
CA MET A 136 -11.82 -15.94 9.11
C MET A 136 -10.58 -16.05 8.23
N LEU A 137 -9.90 -14.92 7.94
CA LEU A 137 -8.68 -14.91 7.14
C LEU A 137 -7.57 -15.70 7.85
N LEU A 138 -7.22 -16.85 7.27
CA LEU A 138 -6.17 -17.74 7.76
C LEU A 138 -5.36 -18.28 6.57
N GLY A 139 -4.06 -18.50 6.78
CA GLY A 139 -3.22 -19.31 5.89
C GLY A 139 -3.21 -18.86 4.42
N ASP A 140 -3.65 -19.76 3.54
CA ASP A 140 -3.56 -19.72 2.08
C ASP A 140 -4.85 -19.25 1.39
N MET A 141 -5.74 -18.57 2.13
CA MET A 141 -7.01 -18.08 1.57
C MET A 141 -6.80 -16.97 0.53
N VAL A 142 -7.59 -17.02 -0.55
CA VAL A 142 -7.71 -15.94 -1.52
C VAL A 142 -9.02 -15.19 -1.29
N VAL A 143 -8.94 -13.87 -1.16
CA VAL A 143 -10.11 -12.99 -1.05
C VAL A 143 -10.40 -12.36 -2.40
N ASN A 144 -11.52 -12.74 -3.01
CA ASN A 144 -12.00 -12.11 -4.23
C ASN A 144 -12.90 -10.92 -3.88
N ALA A 145 -12.40 -9.71 -4.10
CA ALA A 145 -13.14 -8.48 -3.86
C ALA A 145 -13.76 -7.95 -5.16
N GLU A 146 -15.08 -8.10 -5.30
CA GLU A 146 -15.82 -7.59 -6.46
C GLU A 146 -15.86 -6.05 -6.48
N THR A 147 -16.09 -5.49 -7.66
CA THR A 147 -16.23 -4.05 -7.90
C THR A 147 -17.35 -3.45 -7.02
N GLY A 148 -17.05 -2.35 -6.35
CA GLY A 148 -17.97 -1.64 -5.44
C GLY A 148 -17.35 -1.42 -4.06
N ASP A 149 -18.20 -1.31 -3.03
CA ASP A 149 -17.75 -1.10 -1.64
C ASP A 149 -16.78 -2.19 -1.16
N SER A 150 -16.92 -3.42 -1.70
CA SER A 150 -16.04 -4.53 -1.41
C SER A 150 -14.56 -4.21 -1.65
N TRP A 151 -14.22 -3.37 -2.64
CA TRP A 151 -12.83 -2.90 -2.83
C TRP A 151 -12.34 -2.16 -1.59
N PHE A 152 -13.05 -1.11 -1.17
CA PHE A 152 -12.67 -0.30 -0.01
C PHE A 152 -12.66 -1.10 1.30
N LEU A 153 -13.63 -2.00 1.46
CA LEU A 153 -13.72 -2.86 2.63
C LEU A 153 -12.56 -3.85 2.69
N CYS A 154 -12.22 -4.49 1.56
CA CYS A 154 -11.12 -5.44 1.53
C CYS A 154 -9.76 -4.75 1.69
N GLN A 155 -9.59 -3.49 1.29
CA GLN A 155 -8.36 -2.75 1.59
C GLN A 155 -8.08 -2.66 3.09
N LYS A 156 -9.11 -2.62 3.94
CA LYS A 156 -9.00 -2.54 5.40
C LYS A 156 -8.70 -3.89 6.08
N LEU A 157 -8.72 -5.00 5.35
CA LEU A 157 -8.37 -6.31 5.89
C LEU A 157 -6.85 -6.40 6.06
N GLY A 158 -6.37 -6.74 7.24
CA GLY A 158 -4.97 -7.11 7.46
C GLY A 158 -4.72 -8.52 6.95
N LEU A 159 -3.78 -8.69 6.03
CA LEU A 159 -3.42 -9.99 5.46
C LEU A 159 -2.28 -10.60 6.27
N SER A 160 -2.53 -11.67 7.03
CA SER A 160 -1.54 -12.50 7.77
C SER A 160 -0.35 -13.07 6.93
N GLN A 161 0.57 -13.83 7.53
CA GLN A 161 1.77 -14.30 6.81
C GLN A 161 1.41 -15.47 5.85
N GLY A 162 1.69 -15.33 4.55
CA GLY A 162 1.59 -16.45 3.60
C GLY A 162 0.95 -16.14 2.23
N TYR A 163 0.41 -14.95 2.03
CA TYR A 163 -0.27 -14.62 0.77
C TYR A 163 0.76 -14.38 -0.35
N ARG A 164 0.63 -15.19 -1.41
CA ARG A 164 1.19 -14.98 -2.74
C ARG A 164 0.03 -14.97 -3.73
#